data_AF-R1ISR1-F1
#
_entry.id   AF-R1ISR1-F1
#
_cell.length_a   1.000
_cell.length_b   1.000
_cell.length_c   1.000
_cell.angle_alpha   90.00
_cell.angle_beta   90.00
_cell.angle_gamma   90.00
#
_symmetry.space_group_name_H-M   'P 1'
#
loop_
_entity.id
_entity.type
_entity.pdbx_description
1 polymer ?
#
loop_
_entity_poly.entity_id
_entity_poly.type
_entity_poly.pdbx_seq_one_letter_code
_entity_poly.pdbx_strand_id
1 'polypeptide(L)'
;MDMKKQKGFSLIELLIVVAIIGALTAIAVPAYESYTKKSDATAGVATLKSLLTNIDLYTQENTFPTNDTANWNALGAATDMTALGTLELAQVTTGTGDDAKLTGGTITLEFGSNTSLNGTEVQYEKSATGWKCVHNTGVEDLKSCTAGTPK
;
A
#
# COMPACT_ATOMS: atom_id res chain seq x y z
N MET A 1 -48.47 32.57 -29.32
CA MET A 1 -47.40 31.60 -28.97
C MET A 1 -46.15 32.42 -28.71
N ASP A 2 -45.90 32.77 -27.45
CA ASP A 2 -44.70 33.53 -27.06
C ASP A 2 -43.45 32.69 -27.28
N MET A 3 -42.69 33.03 -28.32
CA MET A 3 -41.35 32.50 -28.56
C MET A 3 -40.43 33.05 -27.47
N LYS A 4 -40.26 32.31 -26.36
CA LYS A 4 -39.23 32.60 -25.36
C LYS A 4 -37.88 32.65 -26.08
N LYS A 5 -37.28 33.84 -26.17
CA LYS A 5 -35.91 34.03 -26.65
C LYS A 5 -34.97 33.21 -25.76
N GLN A 6 -34.39 32.14 -26.29
CA GLN A 6 -33.33 31.41 -25.61
C GLN A 6 -32.14 32.37 -25.43
N LYS A 7 -31.88 32.80 -24.19
CA LYS A 7 -30.64 33.47 -23.82
C LYS A 7 -29.56 32.38 -23.76
N GLY A 8 -28.73 32.30 -24.78
CA GLY A 8 -27.54 31.44 -24.78
C GLY A 8 -26.46 31.99 -23.83
N PHE A 9 -25.64 31.09 -23.31
CA PHE A 9 -24.44 31.42 -22.51
C PHE A 9 -23.44 32.21 -23.36
N SER A 10 -22.81 33.25 -22.81
CA SER A 10 -21.77 33.99 -23.53
C SER A 10 -20.43 33.25 -23.53
N LEU A 11 -19.69 33.34 -24.62
CA LEU A 11 -18.33 32.78 -24.72
C LEU A 11 -17.39 33.37 -23.66
N ILE A 12 -17.57 34.65 -23.30
CA ILE A 12 -16.78 35.30 -22.24
C ILE A 12 -17.10 34.69 -20.86
N GLU A 13 -18.37 34.36 -20.60
CA GLU A 13 -18.79 33.77 -19.33
C GLU A 13 -18.19 32.37 -19.18
N LEU A 14 -18.20 31.59 -20.26
CA LEU A 14 -17.60 30.26 -20.26
C LEU A 14 -16.07 30.31 -20.08
N LEU A 15 -15.40 31.29 -20.69
CA LEU A 15 -13.95 31.45 -20.58
C LEU A 15 -13.51 31.81 -19.16
N ILE A 16 -14.23 32.72 -18.49
CA ILE A 16 -13.95 33.08 -17.08
C ILE A 16 -14.15 31.88 -16.16
N VAL A 17 -15.22 31.10 -16.37
CA VAL A 17 -15.50 29.89 -15.59
C VAL A 17 -14.37 28.87 -15.75
N VAL A 18 -13.90 28.62 -16.98
CA VAL A 18 -12.77 27.71 -17.23
C VAL A 18 -11.48 28.21 -16.57
N ALA A 19 -11.22 29.52 -16.61
CA ALA A 19 -10.04 30.10 -15.95
C ALA A 19 -10.06 29.90 -14.43
N ILE A 20 -11.22 30.10 -13.79
CA ILE A 20 -11.37 29.89 -12.35
C ILE A 20 -11.24 28.41 -11.99
N ILE A 21 -11.90 27.52 -12.73
CA ILE A 21 -11.80 26.07 -12.51
C ILE A 21 -10.34 25.62 -12.68
N GLY A 22 -9.64 26.09 -13.71
CA GLY A 22 -8.24 25.77 -13.96
C GLY A 22 -7.30 26.19 -12.82
N ALA A 23 -7.54 27.36 -12.20
CA ALA A 23 -6.75 27.79 -11.05
C ALA A 23 -7.01 26.92 -9.81
N LEU A 24 -8.26 26.51 -9.57
CA LEU A 24 -8.62 25.66 -8.44
C LEU A 24 -8.09 24.22 -8.60
N THR A 25 -8.17 23.65 -9.81
CA THR A 25 -7.72 22.28 -10.07
C THR A 25 -6.21 22.12 -9.91
N ALA A 26 -5.43 23.15 -10.26
CA ALA A 26 -3.97 23.15 -10.10
C ALA A 26 -3.51 22.88 -8.65
N ILE A 27 -4.29 23.31 -7.65
CA ILE A 27 -4.00 23.07 -6.24
C ILE A 27 -4.70 21.79 -5.75
N ALA A 28 -5.94 21.57 -6.18
CA ALA A 28 -6.76 20.47 -5.67
C ALA A 28 -6.26 19.08 -6.11
N VAL A 29 -5.80 18.93 -7.35
CA VAL A 29 -5.33 17.64 -7.89
C VAL A 29 -4.12 17.09 -7.12
N PRO A 30 -2.99 17.81 -6.98
CA PRO A 30 -1.83 17.28 -6.26
C PRO A 30 -2.13 17.02 -4.77
N ALA A 31 -2.99 17.84 -4.14
CA ALA A 31 -3.43 17.62 -2.77
C ALA A 31 -4.27 16.34 -2.63
N TYR A 32 -5.19 16.10 -3.56
CA TYR A 32 -6.01 14.88 -3.58
C TYR A 32 -5.14 13.63 -3.81
N GLU A 33 -4.20 13.68 -4.76
CA GLU A 33 -3.26 12.58 -5.02
C GLU A 33 -2.39 12.25 -3.79
N SER A 34 -1.89 13.26 -3.07
CA SER A 34 -1.14 13.03 -1.84
C SER A 34 -1.99 12.39 -0.75
N TYR A 35 -3.28 12.76 -0.67
CA TYR A 35 -4.20 12.20 0.30
C TYR A 35 -4.54 10.74 0.00
N THR A 36 -4.82 10.40 -1.26
CA THR A 36 -5.09 9.02 -1.68
C THR A 36 -3.87 8.13 -1.44
N LYS A 37 -2.67 8.59 -1.80
CA LYS A 37 -1.41 7.87 -1.50
C LYS A 37 -1.23 7.60 -0.02
N LYS A 38 -1.47 8.59 0.83
CA LYS A 38 -1.36 8.43 2.29
C LYS A 38 -2.41 7.46 2.84
N SER A 39 -3.63 7.51 2.30
CA SER A 39 -4.71 6.59 2.65
C SER A 39 -4.36 5.15 2.28
N ASP A 40 -3.95 4.92 1.03
CA ASP A 40 -3.55 3.60 0.51
C ASP A 40 -2.38 3.04 1.32
N ALA A 41 -1.34 3.84 1.57
CA ALA A 41 -0.19 3.43 2.37
C ALA A 41 -0.58 3.03 3.80
N THR A 42 -1.43 3.84 4.45
CA THR A 42 -1.89 3.57 5.82
C THR A 42 -2.76 2.30 5.90
N ALA A 43 -3.62 2.11 4.89
CA ALA A 43 -4.43 0.91 4.79
C ALA A 43 -3.56 -0.34 4.57
N GLY A 44 -2.54 -0.26 3.70
CA GLY A 44 -1.58 -1.35 3.49
C GLY A 44 -0.82 -1.72 4.76
N VAL A 45 -0.35 -0.73 5.52
CA VAL A 45 0.26 -0.94 6.84
C VAL A 45 -0.70 -1.64 7.81
N ALA A 46 -1.97 -1.26 7.81
CA ALA A 46 -2.98 -1.88 8.67
C ALA A 46 -3.26 -3.34 8.29
N THR A 47 -3.34 -3.64 6.98
CA THR A 47 -3.50 -5.01 6.47
C THR A 47 -2.34 -5.90 6.92
N LEU A 48 -1.11 -5.43 6.82
CA LEU A 48 0.04 -6.21 7.29
C LEU A 48 0.03 -6.38 8.81
N LYS A 49 -0.26 -5.29 9.55
CA LYS A 49 -0.35 -5.33 11.02
C LYS A 49 -1.36 -6.36 11.55
N SER A 50 -2.47 -6.57 10.86
CA SER A 50 -3.47 -7.57 11.30
C SER A 50 -2.97 -9.01 11.19
N LEU A 51 -1.92 -9.26 10.40
CA LEU A 51 -1.36 -10.59 10.19
C LEU A 51 -0.13 -10.87 11.07
N LEU A 52 0.54 -9.84 11.59
CA LEU A 52 1.78 -10.00 12.37
C LEU A 52 1.59 -10.93 13.58
N THR A 53 0.49 -10.78 14.31
CA THR A 53 0.18 -11.66 15.45
C THR A 53 -0.04 -13.11 15.03
N ASN A 54 -0.72 -13.35 13.91
CA ASN A 54 -0.95 -14.71 13.42
C ASN A 54 0.36 -15.35 12.98
N ILE A 55 1.23 -14.58 12.32
CA ILE A 55 2.58 -15.02 11.95
C ILE A 55 3.39 -15.31 13.21
N ASP A 56 3.34 -14.44 14.23
CA ASP A 56 4.05 -14.66 15.49
C ASP A 56 3.61 -15.97 16.16
N LEU A 57 2.30 -16.21 16.29
CA LEU A 57 1.76 -17.44 16.83
C LEU A 57 2.20 -18.67 16.02
N TYR A 58 2.08 -18.61 14.69
CA TYR A 58 2.50 -19.70 13.81
C TYR A 58 3.99 -20.03 14.00
N THR A 59 4.85 -19.01 14.11
CA THR A 59 6.29 -19.18 14.27
C THR A 59 6.75 -19.63 15.66
N GLN A 60 5.85 -19.75 16.64
CA GLN A 60 6.20 -20.38 17.92
C GLN A 60 6.23 -21.89 17.82
N GLU A 61 5.42 -22.48 16.94
CA GLU A 61 5.32 -23.93 16.75
C GLU A 61 6.03 -24.39 15.47
N ASN A 62 6.25 -23.48 14.53
CA ASN A 62 6.83 -23.75 13.21
C ASN A 62 7.94 -22.74 12.87
N THR A 63 8.65 -22.98 11.77
CA THR A 63 9.54 -21.95 11.18
C THR A 63 8.72 -20.82 10.56
N PHE A 64 9.37 -19.70 10.19
CA PHE A 64 8.69 -18.65 9.43
C PHE A 64 8.02 -19.23 8.17
N PRO A 65 6.75 -18.89 7.86
CA PRO A 65 6.01 -19.51 6.77
C PRO A 65 6.60 -19.14 5.39
N THR A 66 6.53 -20.07 4.45
CA THR A 66 6.84 -19.83 3.02
C THR A 66 5.62 -19.27 2.28
N ASN A 67 5.83 -18.66 1.10
CA ASN A 67 4.76 -18.12 0.26
C ASN A 67 3.95 -19.22 -0.45
N ASP A 68 3.13 -19.97 0.28
CA ASP A 68 2.27 -21.01 -0.29
C ASP A 68 0.86 -21.00 0.32
N THR A 69 -0.08 -21.57 -0.42
CA THR A 69 -1.50 -21.56 -0.07
C THR A 69 -1.79 -22.23 1.28
N ALA A 70 -1.05 -23.27 1.66
CA ALA A 70 -1.29 -23.96 2.92
C ALA A 70 -0.91 -23.07 4.11
N ASN A 71 0.22 -22.39 4.01
CA ASN A 71 0.66 -21.43 5.03
C ASN A 71 -0.25 -20.20 5.11
N TRP A 72 -0.69 -19.66 3.98
CA TRP A 72 -1.69 -18.58 3.97
C TRP A 72 -2.99 -18.99 4.66
N ASN A 73 -3.50 -20.18 4.38
CA ASN A 73 -4.69 -20.72 5.06
C ASN A 73 -4.47 -20.90 6.57
N ALA A 74 -3.28 -21.37 6.99
CA ALA A 74 -2.94 -21.52 8.40
C ALA A 74 -2.87 -20.16 9.13
N LEU A 75 -2.50 -19.09 8.43
CA LEU A 75 -2.50 -17.71 8.94
C LEU A 75 -3.88 -17.05 8.90
N GLY A 76 -4.89 -17.71 8.34
CA GLY A 76 -6.23 -17.16 8.13
C GLY A 76 -6.26 -16.03 7.09
N ALA A 77 -5.39 -16.10 6.09
CA ALA A 77 -5.15 -15.05 5.11
C ALA A 77 -5.03 -15.63 3.69
N ALA A 78 -4.98 -14.74 2.70
CA ALA A 78 -4.75 -15.09 1.30
C ALA A 78 -3.90 -14.00 0.65
N THR A 79 -3.18 -14.34 -0.42
CA THR A 79 -2.30 -13.40 -1.14
C THR A 79 -3.06 -12.20 -1.72
N ASP A 80 -4.36 -12.34 -1.97
CA ASP A 80 -5.24 -11.35 -2.60
C ASP A 80 -6.37 -10.87 -1.66
N MET A 81 -6.22 -11.05 -0.34
CA MET A 81 -7.26 -10.69 0.63
C MET A 81 -7.54 -9.18 0.74
N THR A 82 -6.71 -8.36 0.12
CA THR A 82 -6.85 -6.91 0.06
C THR A 82 -7.01 -6.45 -1.38
N ALA A 83 -7.89 -5.48 -1.61
CA ALA A 83 -8.00 -4.86 -2.92
C ALA A 83 -6.78 -4.01 -3.26
N LEU A 84 -5.90 -3.68 -2.31
CA LEU A 84 -4.77 -2.77 -2.52
C LEU A 84 -3.64 -3.38 -3.35
N GLY A 85 -3.56 -4.70 -3.44
CA GLY A 85 -2.49 -5.40 -4.14
C GLY A 85 -2.24 -6.79 -3.57
N THR A 86 -1.02 -7.29 -3.73
CA THR A 86 -0.67 -8.68 -3.43
C THR A 86 0.23 -8.79 -2.20
N LEU A 87 -0.09 -9.76 -1.35
CA LEU A 87 0.70 -10.12 -0.19
C LEU A 87 1.69 -11.23 -0.52
N GLU A 88 2.90 -11.12 0.02
CA GLU A 88 3.96 -12.11 -0.11
C GLU A 88 4.65 -12.36 1.24
N LEU A 89 4.98 -13.63 1.48
CA LEU A 89 5.80 -14.07 2.62
C LEU A 89 7.16 -14.52 2.11
N ALA A 90 8.25 -13.97 2.63
CA ALA A 90 9.57 -14.48 2.32
C ALA A 90 10.30 -14.91 3.59
N GLN A 91 10.96 -16.07 3.54
CA GLN A 91 11.86 -16.48 4.61
C GLN A 91 13.20 -15.73 4.46
N VAL A 92 13.72 -15.20 5.55
CA VAL A 92 15.05 -14.58 5.58
C VAL A 92 16.04 -15.62 6.08
N THR A 93 17.00 -15.96 5.22
CA THR A 93 18.10 -16.87 5.53
C THR A 93 19.44 -16.14 5.58
N THR A 94 20.37 -16.68 6.37
CA THR A 94 21.78 -16.30 6.35
C THR A 94 22.62 -17.48 5.89
N GLY A 95 23.67 -17.22 5.10
CA GLY A 95 24.45 -18.28 4.46
C GLY A 95 23.94 -18.66 3.07
N THR A 96 24.59 -19.61 2.42
CA THR A 96 24.29 -20.04 1.04
C THR A 96 24.30 -21.56 0.95
N GLY A 97 23.39 -22.14 0.16
CA GLY A 97 23.33 -23.60 -0.02
C GLY A 97 22.85 -24.32 1.25
N ASP A 98 23.43 -25.49 1.53
CA ASP A 98 23.02 -26.35 2.65
C ASP A 98 23.28 -25.73 4.04
N ASP A 99 24.08 -24.66 4.11
CA ASP A 99 24.36 -23.92 5.35
C ASP A 99 23.36 -22.77 5.62
N ALA A 100 22.36 -22.58 4.76
CA ALA A 100 21.38 -21.52 4.91
C ALA A 100 20.57 -21.69 6.21
N LYS A 101 20.72 -20.75 7.14
CA LYS A 101 20.00 -20.72 8.41
C LYS A 101 18.85 -19.75 8.33
N LEU A 102 17.64 -20.22 8.63
CA LEU A 102 16.47 -19.36 8.80
C LEU A 102 16.68 -18.45 10.01
N THR A 103 16.70 -17.14 9.77
CA THR A 103 16.88 -16.11 10.81
C THR A 103 15.63 -15.27 11.04
N GLY A 104 14.64 -15.37 10.16
CA GLY A 104 13.38 -14.65 10.28
C GLY A 104 12.58 -14.73 8.99
N GLY A 105 11.80 -13.69 8.73
CA GLY A 105 11.07 -13.56 7.49
C GLY A 105 10.41 -12.20 7.34
N THR A 106 9.89 -11.96 6.15
CA THR A 106 9.18 -10.75 5.79
C THR A 106 7.76 -11.06 5.40
N ILE A 107 6.86 -10.12 5.66
CA ILE A 107 5.57 -10.02 4.98
C ILE A 107 5.52 -8.70 4.22
N THR A 108 5.28 -8.79 2.92
CA THR A 108 5.27 -7.65 2.00
C THR A 108 3.87 -7.48 1.42
N LEU A 109 3.42 -6.24 1.29
CA LEU A 109 2.32 -5.85 0.41
C LEU A 109 2.92 -5.06 -0.75
N GLU A 110 2.77 -5.58 -1.97
CA GLU A 110 3.00 -4.84 -3.20
C GLU A 110 1.70 -4.18 -3.64
N PHE A 111 1.71 -2.87 -3.83
CA PHE A 111 0.54 -2.12 -4.26
C PHE A 111 0.25 -2.35 -5.75
N GLY A 112 -0.97 -2.72 -6.06
CA GLY A 112 -1.42 -3.02 -7.42
C GLY A 112 -1.76 -1.79 -8.26
N SER A 113 -2.06 -2.04 -9.54
CA SER A 113 -2.38 -1.03 -10.57
C SER A 113 -3.65 -0.22 -10.31
N ASN A 114 -4.49 -0.68 -9.39
CA ASN A 114 -5.72 -0.03 -8.97
C ASN A 114 -5.50 1.03 -7.87
N THR A 115 -4.26 1.21 -7.41
CA THR A 115 -3.92 2.17 -6.36
C THR A 115 -3.05 3.30 -6.89
N SER A 116 -3.02 4.40 -6.15
CA SER A 116 -2.13 5.54 -6.42
C SER A 116 -0.65 5.25 -6.12
N LEU A 117 -0.36 4.04 -5.64
CA LEU A 117 0.93 3.54 -5.16
C LEU A 117 1.47 2.37 -5.99
N ASN A 118 0.90 2.11 -7.17
CA ASN A 118 1.25 0.98 -8.03
C ASN A 118 2.78 0.73 -8.15
N GLY A 119 3.21 -0.50 -7.85
CA GLY A 119 4.61 -0.94 -7.90
C GLY A 119 5.48 -0.46 -6.73
N THR A 120 4.87 0.18 -5.72
CA THR A 120 5.52 0.42 -4.43
C THR A 120 5.07 -0.65 -3.42
N GLU A 121 5.74 -0.69 -2.28
CA GLU A 121 5.66 -1.76 -1.32
C GLU A 121 5.71 -1.21 0.12
N VAL A 122 5.04 -1.93 1.01
CA VAL A 122 5.24 -1.86 2.45
C VAL A 122 5.60 -3.26 2.93
N GLN A 123 6.61 -3.35 3.78
CA GLN A 123 7.12 -4.62 4.27
C GLN A 123 7.32 -4.57 5.78
N TYR A 124 6.98 -5.67 6.45
CA TYR A 124 7.38 -5.94 7.81
C TYR A 124 8.44 -7.05 7.83
N GLU A 125 9.59 -6.73 8.40
CA GLU A 125 10.67 -7.68 8.65
C GLU A 125 10.65 -8.11 10.11
N LYS A 126 10.62 -9.42 10.35
CA LYS A 126 10.71 -9.99 11.70
C LYS A 126 12.17 -10.01 12.16
N SER A 127 12.50 -9.15 13.12
CA SER A 127 13.81 -9.11 13.80
C SER A 127 13.77 -9.78 15.17
N ALA A 128 14.94 -10.04 15.76
CA ALA A 128 15.06 -10.56 17.13
C ALA A 128 14.43 -9.64 18.19
N THR A 129 14.29 -8.34 17.91
CA THR A 129 13.72 -7.33 18.83
C THR A 129 12.26 -7.00 18.52
N GLY A 130 11.65 -7.68 17.54
CA GLY A 130 10.28 -7.43 17.08
C GLY A 130 10.19 -7.06 15.60
N TRP A 131 9.06 -6.51 15.21
CA TRP A 131 8.75 -6.20 13.82
C TRP A 131 9.25 -4.81 13.41
N LYS A 132 9.97 -4.73 12.29
CA LYS A 132 10.41 -3.48 11.68
C LYS A 132 9.65 -3.26 10.38
N CYS A 133 9.03 -2.08 10.22
CA CYS A 133 8.31 -1.71 9.00
C CYS A 133 9.18 -0.83 8.08
N VAL A 134 9.27 -1.18 6.80
CA VAL A 134 9.98 -0.44 5.75
C VAL A 134 9.06 -0.23 4.55
N HIS A 135 9.16 0.90 3.84
CA HIS A 135 8.34 1.18 2.66
C HIS A 135 9.03 2.10 1.65
N ASN A 136 8.69 1.97 0.37
CA ASN A 136 9.16 2.84 -0.72
C ASN A 136 8.01 3.65 -1.38
N THR A 137 6.89 3.82 -0.69
CA THR A 137 5.66 4.48 -1.20
C THR A 137 5.78 5.98 -1.49
N GLY A 138 6.88 6.63 -1.10
CA GLY A 138 7.07 8.08 -1.21
C GLY A 138 6.22 8.92 -0.23
N VAL A 139 5.49 8.28 0.69
CA VAL A 139 4.72 8.95 1.75
C VAL A 139 5.62 9.17 2.97
N GLU A 140 5.99 10.41 3.28
CA GLU A 140 6.95 10.71 4.36
C GLU A 140 6.40 10.44 5.78
N ASP A 141 5.08 10.57 5.99
CA ASP A 141 4.44 10.49 7.32
C ASP A 141 3.71 9.15 7.58
N LEU A 142 4.37 8.03 7.31
CA LEU A 142 3.77 6.71 7.57
C LEU A 142 4.11 6.25 9.00
N LYS A 143 3.13 6.34 9.91
CA LYS A 143 3.33 6.01 11.34
C LYS A 143 3.89 4.59 11.54
N SER A 144 4.96 4.49 12.33
CA SER A 144 5.65 3.23 12.68
C SER A 144 6.41 2.55 11.54
N CYS A 145 6.55 3.20 10.38
CA CYS A 145 7.30 2.70 9.24
C CYS A 145 8.40 3.69 8.86
N THR A 146 9.53 3.16 8.38
CA THR A 146 10.66 3.97 7.91
C THR A 146 10.78 3.89 6.40
N ALA A 147 11.00 5.03 5.74
CA ALA A 147 11.27 5.05 4.32
C ALA A 147 12.56 4.28 4.00
N GLY A 148 12.52 3.43 2.98
CA GLY A 148 13.64 2.60 2.56
C GLY A 148 13.22 1.62 1.46
N THR A 149 14.15 0.85 0.94
CA THR A 149 13.85 -0.20 -0.05
C THR A 149 13.51 -1.49 0.70
N PRO A 150 12.27 -2.01 0.58
CA PRO A 150 11.94 -3.36 1.02
C PRO A 150 12.87 -4.39 0.36
N LYS A 151 13.15 -5.49 1.06
CA LYS A 151 14.12 -6.50 0.61
C LYS A 151 13.50 -7.88 0.44
#